data_AF-A0AAD0W9C3-F1
#
_entry.id   AF-A0AAD0W9C3-F1
#
_cell.length_a   1.000
_cell.length_b   1.000
_cell.length_c   1.000
_cell.angle_alpha   90.00
_cell.angle_beta   90.00
_cell.angle_gamma   90.00
#
_symmetry.space_group_name_H-M   'P 1'
#
loop_
_entity.id
_entity.type
_entity.pdbx_description
1 polymer ?
#
loop_
_entity_poly.entity_id
_entity_poly.type
_entity_poly.pdbx_seq_one_letter_code
_entity_poly.pdbx_strand_id
1 'polypeptide(L)'
;MLAANIAAGFNAAGRDMKALAAAGQIAYFAGQNPPAGWLRANGAALARDHYAELYSLLGSAFGDGDGVNTFNLPAVSAPAGLMACIRAGGLAAQSPRSVEVHAFQPSTGEYLGVRLADISPNEPGDVLLLPPFSTTTPPPAAGAHQAAVFDSGQWRLVPDYRAARLWSTATAVKVTAQLGQSLADLGATDLPPPFFGVWDGQAWQVDEAARAAADAAAALPEFRYLDDSTRRNALIQQAQQDARQMLLLAYAARKPLEVVALAGAATQAELDLLAAWKRYCNALAKLSQQPGYPATIAWPVPPA
;
A
#
# COMPACT_ATOMS: atom_id res chain seq x y z
N MET A 1 21.44 26.85 48.68
CA MET A 1 20.37 26.21 47.89
C MET A 1 20.95 25.77 46.56
N LEU A 2 20.96 24.45 46.37
CA LEU A 2 20.81 23.68 45.12
C LEU A 2 21.57 24.14 43.85
N ALA A 3 22.53 23.40 43.28
CA ALA A 3 22.53 22.02 42.76
C ALA A 3 21.82 21.84 41.39
N ALA A 4 22.55 21.16 40.49
CA ALA A 4 22.20 20.56 39.18
C ALA A 4 22.11 21.52 37.97
N ASN A 5 22.75 21.27 36.81
CA ASN A 5 23.32 20.03 36.29
C ASN A 5 24.49 20.27 35.32
N ILE A 6 25.53 19.45 35.49
CA ILE A 6 26.65 19.17 34.60
C ILE A 6 26.27 17.99 33.69
N ALA A 7 26.88 17.93 32.50
CA ALA A 7 27.11 16.76 31.62
C ALA A 7 25.95 16.23 30.75
N ALA A 8 26.03 16.57 29.46
CA ALA A 8 26.09 15.64 28.32
C ALA A 8 26.31 16.47 27.03
N GLY A 9 27.34 16.31 26.21
CA GLY A 9 28.45 15.38 26.21
C GLY A 9 29.55 15.96 25.32
N PHE A 10 30.74 16.12 25.91
CA PHE A 10 31.99 16.13 25.17
C PHE A 10 32.23 14.67 24.75
N ASN A 11 32.44 14.44 23.45
CA ASN A 11 32.89 13.20 22.79
C ASN A 11 31.83 12.15 22.40
N ALA A 12 31.37 12.22 21.15
CA ALA A 12 31.37 11.08 20.25
C ALA A 12 31.54 11.58 18.80
N ALA A 13 32.39 10.88 18.05
CA ALA A 13 32.85 11.23 16.72
C ALA A 13 31.71 11.51 15.71
N GLY A 14 31.85 12.59 14.94
CA GLY A 14 30.92 12.95 13.88
C GLY A 14 30.62 14.44 13.81
N ARG A 15 31.63 15.32 13.87
CA ARG A 15 31.44 16.66 13.28
C ARG A 15 31.34 16.45 11.79
N ASP A 16 30.11 16.34 11.32
CA ASP A 16 29.73 16.41 9.92
C ASP A 16 30.49 17.60 9.31
N MET A 17 31.42 17.34 8.38
CA MET A 17 32.15 18.37 7.62
C MET A 17 31.23 19.19 6.69
N LYS A 18 29.91 19.12 6.92
CA LYS A 18 28.83 19.56 6.03
C LYS A 18 28.25 20.93 6.35
N ALA A 19 28.71 21.61 7.38
CA ALA A 19 28.25 22.96 7.70
C ALA A 19 29.39 23.86 8.20
N LEU A 20 30.00 24.64 7.30
CA LEU A 20 30.84 25.80 7.65
C LEU A 20 31.02 26.81 6.49
N ALA A 21 30.10 26.82 5.52
CA ALA A 21 30.05 27.86 4.50
C ALA A 21 28.92 28.84 4.83
N ALA A 22 29.26 30.04 5.31
CA ALA A 22 28.29 31.12 5.49
C ALA A 22 27.73 31.56 4.12
N ALA A 23 26.49 32.06 4.09
CA ALA A 23 25.95 32.71 2.90
C ALA A 23 26.93 33.79 2.39
N GLY A 24 27.06 33.91 1.07
CA GLY A 24 28.00 34.85 0.44
C GLY A 24 29.42 34.32 0.25
N GLN A 25 29.77 33.15 0.78
CA GLN A 25 31.08 32.55 0.48
C GLN A 25 31.22 32.25 -1.01
N ILE A 26 32.37 32.58 -1.60
CA ILE A 26 32.73 32.21 -2.97
C ILE A 26 33.70 31.02 -2.94
N ALA A 27 33.42 29.99 -3.73
CA ALA A 27 34.29 28.82 -3.90
C ALA A 27 34.33 28.36 -5.35
N TYR A 28 35.40 27.66 -5.73
CA TYR A 28 35.55 27.05 -7.04
C TYR A 28 35.19 25.57 -7.01
N PHE A 29 34.47 25.11 -8.03
CA PHE A 29 34.06 23.72 -8.20
C PHE A 29 34.52 23.19 -9.55
N ALA A 30 34.98 21.93 -9.59
CA ALA A 30 35.43 21.25 -10.80
C ALA A 30 34.29 20.62 -11.63
N GLY A 31 33.03 20.89 -11.26
CA GLY A 31 31.84 20.40 -11.96
C GLY A 31 31.25 21.43 -12.93
N GLN A 32 30.40 20.96 -13.84
CA GLN A 32 29.71 21.83 -14.82
C GLN A 32 28.49 22.55 -14.24
N ASN A 33 27.94 22.06 -13.12
CA ASN A 33 26.74 22.60 -12.48
C ASN A 33 27.02 22.98 -11.02
N PRO A 34 26.40 24.05 -10.49
CA PRO A 34 26.50 24.40 -9.07
C PRO A 34 25.99 23.26 -8.18
N PRO A 35 26.73 22.86 -7.13
CA PRO A 35 26.22 21.91 -6.14
C PRO A 35 25.02 22.48 -5.37
N ALA A 36 24.23 21.60 -4.74
CA ALA A 36 23.12 22.03 -3.90
C ALA A 36 23.57 23.05 -2.83
N GLY A 37 22.82 24.15 -2.70
CA GLY A 37 23.18 25.27 -1.82
C GLY A 37 24.08 26.33 -2.43
N TRP A 38 24.52 26.16 -3.68
CA TRP A 38 25.42 27.09 -4.38
C TRP A 38 24.80 27.62 -5.67
N LEU A 39 25.10 28.87 -5.99
CA LEU A 39 24.69 29.55 -7.23
C LEU A 39 25.93 29.90 -8.02
N ARG A 40 25.84 29.95 -9.36
CA ARG A 40 26.98 30.40 -10.18
C ARG A 40 27.22 31.89 -9.93
N ALA A 41 28.47 32.28 -9.69
CA ALA A 41 28.85 33.68 -9.51
C ALA A 41 29.11 34.33 -10.88
N ASN A 42 28.05 34.53 -11.67
CA ASN A 42 28.13 35.00 -13.06
C ASN A 42 27.53 36.40 -13.29
N GLY A 43 27.19 37.16 -12.24
CA GLY A 43 26.55 38.47 -12.40
C GLY A 43 25.02 38.44 -12.52
N ALA A 44 24.38 37.27 -12.42
CA ALA A 44 22.93 37.16 -12.56
C ALA A 44 22.16 38.00 -11.53
N ALA A 45 21.01 38.53 -11.95
CA ALA A 45 20.06 39.17 -11.05
C ALA A 45 19.18 38.11 -10.36
N LEU A 46 19.01 38.22 -9.05
CA LEU A 46 18.25 37.30 -8.21
C LEU A 46 17.21 38.05 -7.38
N ALA A 47 16.11 37.41 -7.03
CA ALA A 47 15.05 38.01 -6.22
C ALA A 47 15.49 38.23 -4.76
N ARG A 48 15.26 39.46 -4.24
CA ARG A 48 15.62 39.89 -2.87
C ARG A 48 14.92 39.04 -1.81
N ASP A 49 13.61 38.83 -1.96
CA ASP A 49 12.80 38.06 -1.00
C ASP A 49 13.19 36.59 -0.95
N HIS A 50 13.63 36.05 -2.10
CA HIS A 50 13.97 34.64 -2.21
C HIS A 50 15.37 34.33 -1.66
N TYR A 51 16.32 35.23 -1.89
CA TYR A 51 17.67 35.13 -1.34
C TYR A 51 17.89 36.17 -0.25
N ALA A 52 16.95 36.28 0.69
CA ALA A 52 16.95 37.34 1.70
C ALA A 52 18.23 37.38 2.55
N GLU A 53 18.81 36.23 2.90
CA GLU A 53 20.08 36.16 3.62
C GLU A 53 21.25 36.71 2.76
N LEU A 54 21.30 36.31 1.49
CA LEU A 54 22.34 36.76 0.57
C LEU A 54 22.16 38.25 0.21
N TYR A 55 20.93 38.72 0.02
CA TYR A 55 20.63 40.13 -0.19
C TYR A 55 20.94 40.98 1.04
N SER A 56 20.63 40.49 2.25
CA SER A 56 21.00 41.16 3.49
C SER A 56 22.52 41.35 3.61
N LEU A 57 23.30 40.45 3.01
CA LEU A 57 24.76 40.52 3.01
C LEU A 57 25.31 41.39 1.87
N LEU A 58 24.86 41.18 0.64
CA LEU A 58 25.44 41.80 -0.56
C LEU A 58 24.79 43.15 -0.90
N GLY A 59 23.53 43.36 -0.49
CA GLY A 59 22.73 44.49 -0.95
C GLY A 59 22.71 44.57 -2.48
N SER A 60 22.87 45.78 -3.00
CA SER A 60 23.05 46.04 -4.44
C SER A 60 24.50 46.24 -4.86
N ALA A 61 25.47 45.78 -4.07
CA ALA A 61 26.90 46.03 -4.31
C ALA A 61 27.41 45.56 -5.69
N PHE A 62 26.74 44.58 -6.31
CA PHE A 62 27.10 44.05 -7.63
C PHE A 62 26.10 44.44 -8.73
N GLY A 63 25.16 45.35 -8.43
CA GLY A 63 24.11 45.80 -9.33
C GLY A 63 22.74 45.82 -8.65
N ASP A 64 21.91 46.79 -9.01
CA ASP A 64 20.58 47.01 -8.44
C ASP A 64 19.52 46.02 -8.95
N GLY A 65 19.87 45.13 -9.87
CA GLY A 65 18.91 44.29 -10.59
C GLY A 65 17.92 45.14 -11.38
N ASP A 66 16.64 45.00 -11.04
CA ASP A 66 15.49 45.77 -11.52
C ASP A 66 15.19 47.01 -10.66
N GLY A 67 16.00 47.28 -9.62
CA GLY A 67 15.84 48.41 -8.70
C GLY A 67 14.76 48.21 -7.62
N VAL A 68 13.95 47.15 -7.70
CA VAL A 68 12.80 46.94 -6.81
C VAL A 68 12.83 45.56 -6.16
N ASN A 69 12.83 44.49 -6.95
CA ASN A 69 12.61 43.12 -6.48
C ASN A 69 13.87 42.26 -6.54
N THR A 70 14.93 42.72 -7.21
CA THR A 70 16.12 41.92 -7.48
C THR A 70 17.41 42.62 -7.07
N PHE A 71 18.50 41.86 -7.00
CA PHE A 71 19.87 42.32 -6.78
C PHE A 71 20.82 41.44 -7.60
N ASN A 72 21.98 41.95 -7.99
CA ASN A 72 22.93 41.17 -8.77
C ASN A 72 23.92 40.40 -7.88
N LEU A 73 24.33 39.22 -8.36
CA LEU A 73 25.48 38.49 -7.85
C LEU A 73 26.80 39.09 -8.34
N PRO A 74 27.94 38.77 -7.70
CA PRO A 74 29.24 39.03 -8.29
C PRO A 74 29.44 38.21 -9.58
N ALA A 75 30.12 38.81 -10.56
CA ALA A 75 30.61 38.12 -11.75
C ALA A 75 32.09 37.76 -11.54
N VAL A 76 32.37 36.50 -11.22
CA VAL A 76 33.72 36.01 -10.91
C VAL A 76 34.19 35.05 -11.99
N SER A 77 35.32 35.40 -12.61
CA SER A 77 35.98 34.49 -13.55
C SER A 77 36.63 33.33 -12.79
N ALA A 78 36.50 32.12 -13.32
CA ALA A 78 37.14 30.94 -12.79
C ALA A 78 38.31 30.48 -13.70
N PRO A 79 39.34 29.82 -13.14
CA PRO A 79 40.37 29.16 -13.94
C PRO A 79 39.76 28.12 -14.90
N ALA A 80 40.49 27.79 -15.97
CA ALA A 80 40.05 26.79 -16.94
C ALA A 80 39.71 25.45 -16.23
N GLY A 81 38.52 24.92 -16.50
CA GLY A 81 38.02 23.68 -15.90
C GLY A 81 37.38 23.83 -14.52
N LEU A 82 37.33 25.05 -13.96
CA LEU A 82 36.64 25.35 -12.71
C LEU A 82 35.47 26.32 -12.93
N MET A 83 34.54 26.34 -11.99
CA MET A 83 33.41 27.25 -11.95
C MET A 83 33.39 27.97 -10.59
N ALA A 84 33.24 29.29 -10.62
CA ALA A 84 33.01 30.09 -9.42
C ALA A 84 31.54 30.01 -9.00
N CYS A 85 31.30 29.66 -7.74
CA CYS A 85 29.98 29.67 -7.14
C CYS A 85 29.94 30.46 -5.84
N ILE A 86 28.80 31.05 -5.56
CA ILE A 86 28.49 31.74 -4.30
C ILE A 86 27.48 30.92 -3.48
N ARG A 87 27.68 30.84 -2.17
CA ARG A 87 26.79 30.12 -1.26
C ARG A 87 25.51 30.91 -1.02
N ALA A 88 24.34 30.30 -1.25
CA ALA A 88 23.05 30.97 -1.10
C ALA A 88 22.59 31.16 0.36
N GLY A 89 23.09 30.34 1.30
CA GLY A 89 22.59 30.26 2.68
C GLY A 89 21.54 29.17 2.89
N GLY A 90 21.47 28.59 4.10
CA GLY A 90 20.49 27.56 4.51
C GLY A 90 20.51 26.23 3.72
N LEU A 91 19.95 25.16 4.31
CA LEU A 91 19.70 23.87 3.61
C LEU A 91 18.49 23.92 2.66
N ALA A 92 18.03 25.11 2.29
CA ALA A 92 16.78 25.34 1.56
C ALA A 92 16.98 25.88 0.13
N ALA A 93 18.16 25.69 -0.48
CA ALA A 93 18.31 25.85 -1.92
C ALA A 93 17.75 24.61 -2.65
N GLN A 94 16.46 24.32 -2.43
CA GLN A 94 15.66 23.65 -3.45
C GLN A 94 15.45 24.71 -4.54
N SER A 95 15.73 24.38 -5.80
CA SER A 95 15.55 25.28 -6.93
C SER A 95 14.18 25.98 -6.84
N PRO A 96 14.12 27.31 -6.70
CA PRO A 96 12.92 27.94 -6.12
C PRO A 96 11.74 28.14 -7.07
N ARG A 97 11.76 27.45 -8.20
CA ARG A 97 10.74 27.56 -9.23
C ARG A 97 10.58 26.23 -9.96
N SER A 98 10.26 25.18 -9.21
CA SER A 98 9.76 23.95 -9.78
C SER A 98 8.24 24.03 -9.94
N VAL A 99 7.74 23.85 -11.15
CA VAL A 99 6.30 23.84 -11.47
C VAL A 99 5.84 22.40 -11.65
N GLU A 100 4.64 22.10 -11.16
CA GLU A 100 4.01 20.81 -11.38
C GLU A 100 3.70 20.60 -12.87
N VAL A 101 4.14 19.47 -13.40
CA VAL A 101 3.87 19.02 -14.76
C VAL A 101 3.40 17.58 -14.74
N HIS A 102 2.66 17.19 -15.77
CA HIS A 102 1.92 15.94 -15.82
C HIS A 102 2.63 14.91 -16.68
N ALA A 103 2.82 13.71 -16.14
CA ALA A 103 3.62 12.66 -16.74
C ALA A 103 2.79 11.71 -17.54
N PHE A 104 3.29 11.32 -18.70
CA PHE A 104 2.70 10.26 -19.48
C PHE A 104 3.73 9.23 -19.93
N GLN A 105 3.26 7.99 -20.05
CA GLN A 105 4.06 6.89 -20.56
C GLN A 105 4.29 7.06 -22.07
N PRO A 106 5.54 6.94 -22.57
CA PRO A 106 5.86 7.26 -23.97
C PRO A 106 5.16 6.40 -25.02
N SER A 107 4.87 5.13 -24.71
CA SER A 107 4.26 4.20 -25.67
C SER A 107 2.73 4.20 -25.64
N THR A 108 2.13 4.40 -24.48
CA THR A 108 0.67 4.30 -24.27
C THR A 108 0.01 5.66 -24.07
N GLY A 109 0.78 6.70 -23.76
CA GLY A 109 0.29 8.01 -23.33
C GLY A 109 -0.34 8.01 -21.93
N GLU A 110 -0.35 6.89 -21.21
CA GLU A 110 -1.01 6.76 -19.91
C GLU A 110 -0.45 7.73 -18.87
N TYR A 111 -1.31 8.42 -18.13
CA TYR A 111 -0.90 9.33 -17.06
C TYR A 111 -0.16 8.59 -15.93
N LEU A 112 1.07 9.03 -15.65
CA LEU A 112 1.95 8.46 -14.63
C LEU A 112 1.96 9.26 -13.32
N GLY A 113 1.39 10.47 -13.31
CA GLY A 113 1.34 11.33 -12.12
C GLY A 113 1.98 12.71 -12.33
N VAL A 114 2.04 13.46 -11.23
CA VAL A 114 2.69 14.78 -11.19
C VAL A 114 4.19 14.61 -11.01
N ARG A 115 4.96 15.49 -11.64
CA ARG A 115 6.39 15.67 -11.38
C ARG A 115 6.77 17.13 -11.52
N LEU A 116 7.97 17.45 -11.07
CA LEU A 116 8.46 18.82 -11.04
C LEU A 116 9.27 19.13 -12.30
N ALA A 117 8.99 20.26 -12.93
CA ALA A 117 9.81 20.87 -13.97
C ALA A 117 10.44 22.15 -13.45
N ASP A 118 11.75 22.28 -13.58
CA ASP A 118 12.47 23.47 -13.15
C ASP A 118 12.34 24.60 -14.18
N ILE A 119 12.34 25.84 -13.69
CA ILE A 119 12.48 27.01 -14.56
C ILE A 119 13.95 27.19 -14.96
N SER A 120 14.16 27.46 -16.25
CA SER A 120 15.46 27.67 -16.87
C SER A 120 16.18 28.85 -16.20
N PRO A 121 17.37 28.64 -15.60
CA PRO A 121 18.12 29.72 -14.96
C PRO A 121 18.87 30.62 -15.97
N ASN A 122 18.88 30.23 -17.25
CA ASN A 122 19.71 30.85 -18.29
C ASN A 122 18.88 31.58 -19.36
N GLU A 123 17.56 31.44 -19.34
CA GLU A 123 16.65 32.06 -20.29
C GLU A 123 15.83 33.15 -19.60
N PRO A 124 15.63 34.32 -20.24
CA PRO A 124 14.77 35.34 -19.68
C PRO A 124 13.30 34.88 -19.67
N GLY A 125 12.63 35.04 -18.53
CA GLY A 125 11.23 34.62 -18.32
C GLY A 125 11.09 33.28 -17.60
N ASP A 126 9.86 32.87 -17.32
CA ASP A 126 9.54 31.60 -16.63
C ASP A 126 9.52 30.42 -17.62
N VAL A 127 10.61 30.25 -18.39
CA VAL A 127 10.73 29.15 -19.36
C VAL A 127 10.92 27.82 -18.63
N LEU A 128 9.99 26.87 -18.83
CA LEU A 128 10.02 25.57 -18.18
C LEU A 128 10.92 24.58 -18.91
N LEU A 129 11.85 23.98 -18.17
CA LEU A 129 12.61 22.82 -18.61
C LEU A 129 11.75 21.57 -18.46
N LEU A 130 10.87 21.32 -19.45
CA LEU A 130 10.00 20.15 -19.43
C LEU A 130 10.81 18.85 -19.51
N PRO A 131 10.68 17.96 -18.52
CA PRO A 131 11.23 16.61 -18.64
C PRO A 131 10.60 15.90 -19.84
N PRO A 132 11.26 14.87 -20.42
CA PRO A 132 10.66 14.06 -21.47
C PRO A 132 9.27 13.53 -21.08
N PHE A 133 8.39 13.47 -22.08
CA PHE A 133 7.03 12.94 -21.95
C PHE A 133 6.17 13.67 -20.91
N SER A 134 6.39 14.99 -20.76
CA SER A 134 5.65 15.86 -19.84
C SER A 134 4.80 16.88 -20.57
N THR A 135 3.72 17.33 -19.93
CA THR A 135 2.97 18.50 -20.36
C THR A 135 2.60 19.37 -19.15
N THR A 136 2.46 20.67 -19.37
CA THR A 136 1.92 21.63 -18.38
C THR A 136 0.40 21.56 -18.27
N THR A 137 -0.27 20.93 -19.23
CA THR A 137 -1.73 20.79 -19.21
C THR A 137 -2.10 19.66 -18.25
N PRO A 138 -2.98 19.88 -17.26
CA PRO A 138 -3.44 18.82 -16.38
C PRO A 138 -4.36 17.82 -17.12
N PRO A 139 -4.33 16.53 -16.75
CA PRO A 139 -5.28 15.56 -17.28
C PRO A 139 -6.69 15.85 -16.73
N PRO A 140 -7.75 15.51 -17.48
CA PRO A 140 -9.11 15.50 -16.95
C PRO A 140 -9.21 14.48 -15.80
N ALA A 141 -10.12 14.74 -14.85
CA ALA A 141 -10.40 13.80 -13.78
C ALA A 141 -10.98 12.51 -14.37
N ALA A 142 -10.27 11.39 -14.19
CA ALA A 142 -10.74 10.09 -14.64
C ALA A 142 -11.82 9.55 -13.70
N GLY A 143 -12.95 9.10 -14.27
CA GLY A 143 -14.00 8.41 -13.53
C GLY A 143 -13.66 6.93 -13.26
N ALA A 144 -14.62 6.20 -12.70
CA ALA A 144 -14.50 4.76 -12.56
C ALA A 144 -14.29 4.09 -13.93
N HIS A 145 -13.37 3.13 -13.99
CA HIS A 145 -13.01 2.41 -15.21
C HIS A 145 -12.52 3.29 -16.36
N GLN A 146 -11.84 4.40 -16.04
CA GLN A 146 -11.23 5.28 -17.02
C GLN A 146 -9.79 5.60 -16.64
N ALA A 147 -8.98 5.87 -17.66
CA ALA A 147 -7.63 6.40 -17.50
C ALA A 147 -7.42 7.58 -18.45
N ALA A 148 -6.62 8.55 -18.01
CA ALA A 148 -6.20 9.66 -18.86
C ALA A 148 -4.99 9.24 -19.71
N VAL A 149 -5.08 9.49 -21.01
CA VAL A 149 -4.04 9.21 -22.00
C VAL A 149 -3.72 10.51 -22.75
N PHE A 150 -2.43 10.84 -22.85
CA PHE A 150 -1.94 11.95 -23.65
C PHE A 150 -1.65 11.46 -25.07
N ASP A 151 -2.36 12.00 -26.04
CA ASP A 151 -2.17 11.69 -27.46
C ASP A 151 -2.26 12.98 -28.28
N SER A 152 -1.36 13.11 -29.26
CA SER A 152 -1.38 14.23 -30.23
C SER A 152 -1.44 15.62 -29.56
N GLY A 153 -0.78 15.78 -28.42
CA GLY A 153 -0.70 17.05 -27.69
C GLY A 153 -1.91 17.37 -26.79
N GLN A 154 -2.83 16.42 -26.59
CA GLN A 154 -4.04 16.62 -25.78
C GLN A 154 -4.30 15.42 -24.87
N TRP A 155 -4.95 15.66 -23.73
CA TRP A 155 -5.45 14.59 -22.88
C TRP A 155 -6.80 14.09 -23.38
N ARG A 156 -6.98 12.76 -23.35
CA ARG A 156 -8.25 12.09 -23.56
C ARG A 156 -8.49 11.06 -22.47
N LEU A 157 -9.77 10.83 -22.12
CA LEU A 157 -10.15 9.71 -21.28
C LEU A 157 -10.39 8.48 -22.15
N VAL A 158 -9.83 7.35 -21.74
CA VAL A 158 -10.05 6.05 -22.38
C VAL A 158 -10.59 5.05 -21.36
N PRO A 159 -11.33 4.00 -21.78
CA PRO A 159 -11.73 2.91 -20.89
C PRO A 159 -10.52 2.23 -20.24
N ASP A 160 -10.63 1.89 -18.95
CA ASP A 160 -9.63 1.12 -18.21
C ASP A 160 -10.29 0.11 -17.27
N TYR A 161 -10.42 -1.12 -17.75
CA TYR A 161 -10.93 -2.24 -16.97
C TYR A 161 -9.83 -3.23 -16.54
N ARG A 162 -8.55 -2.83 -16.61
CA ARG A 162 -7.41 -3.74 -16.29
C ARG A 162 -7.47 -4.29 -14.86
N ALA A 163 -7.95 -3.49 -13.92
CA ALA A 163 -8.12 -3.88 -12.52
C ALA A 163 -9.51 -4.48 -12.21
N ALA A 164 -10.42 -4.50 -13.18
CA ALA A 164 -11.76 -5.05 -12.99
C ALA A 164 -11.74 -6.57 -13.13
N ARG A 165 -12.59 -7.25 -12.35
CA ARG A 165 -12.90 -8.67 -12.60
C ARG A 165 -13.94 -8.71 -13.70
N LEU A 166 -13.57 -9.25 -14.86
CA LEU A 166 -14.47 -9.36 -16.00
C LEU A 166 -14.74 -10.81 -16.36
N TRP A 167 -15.92 -11.05 -16.93
CA TRP A 167 -16.34 -12.34 -17.45
C TRP A 167 -16.87 -12.17 -18.87
N SER A 168 -16.52 -13.10 -19.75
CA SER A 168 -17.12 -13.20 -21.08
C SER A 168 -18.61 -13.48 -20.95
N THR A 169 -19.43 -12.68 -21.61
CA THR A 169 -20.89 -12.88 -21.67
C THR A 169 -21.28 -14.13 -22.45
N ALA A 170 -20.39 -14.64 -23.31
CA ALA A 170 -20.65 -15.84 -24.11
C ALA A 170 -20.31 -17.14 -23.37
N THR A 171 -19.28 -17.15 -22.52
CA THR A 171 -18.73 -18.39 -21.94
C THR A 171 -18.67 -18.40 -20.42
N ALA A 172 -18.98 -17.28 -19.76
CA ALA A 172 -18.83 -17.09 -18.31
C ALA A 172 -17.37 -17.28 -17.80
N VAL A 173 -16.38 -17.31 -18.69
CA VAL A 173 -14.95 -17.41 -18.34
C VAL A 173 -14.37 -16.03 -18.07
N LYS A 174 -13.40 -15.93 -17.15
CA LYS A 174 -12.71 -14.68 -16.86
C LYS A 174 -11.97 -14.12 -18.07
N VAL A 175 -12.03 -12.80 -18.24
CA VAL A 175 -11.33 -12.05 -19.29
C VAL A 175 -10.51 -10.94 -18.66
N THR A 176 -9.39 -10.60 -19.29
CA THR A 176 -8.53 -9.46 -18.89
C THR A 176 -8.63 -8.38 -19.95
N ALA A 177 -8.84 -7.13 -19.54
CA ALA A 177 -8.83 -5.98 -20.43
C ALA A 177 -7.42 -5.41 -20.63
N GLN A 178 -7.22 -4.70 -21.74
CA GLN A 178 -6.09 -3.80 -21.95
C GLN A 178 -6.55 -2.34 -21.85
N LEU A 179 -5.59 -1.41 -21.72
CA LEU A 179 -5.88 0.03 -21.69
C LEU A 179 -6.61 0.44 -22.98
N GLY A 180 -7.74 1.13 -22.84
CA GLY A 180 -8.56 1.59 -23.94
C GLY A 180 -9.63 0.62 -24.43
N GLN A 181 -9.64 -0.65 -23.97
CA GLN A 181 -10.67 -1.61 -24.36
C GLN A 181 -11.95 -1.43 -23.52
N SER A 182 -13.08 -1.27 -24.20
CA SER A 182 -14.39 -1.24 -23.55
C SER A 182 -14.92 -2.66 -23.28
N LEU A 183 -15.93 -2.76 -22.42
CA LEU A 183 -16.65 -4.03 -22.19
C LEU A 183 -17.28 -4.57 -23.48
N ALA A 184 -17.74 -3.69 -24.36
CA ALA A 184 -18.32 -4.06 -25.65
C ALA A 184 -17.26 -4.67 -26.59
N ASP A 185 -16.07 -4.08 -26.66
CA ASP A 185 -14.96 -4.61 -27.47
C ASP A 185 -14.55 -6.03 -27.01
N LEU A 186 -14.68 -6.29 -25.71
CA LEU A 186 -14.34 -7.57 -25.08
C LEU A 186 -15.50 -8.58 -25.07
N GLY A 187 -16.73 -8.17 -25.38
CA GLY A 187 -17.93 -8.97 -25.15
C GLY A 187 -18.06 -9.43 -23.69
N ALA A 188 -17.73 -8.55 -22.74
CA ALA A 188 -17.58 -8.88 -21.32
C ALA A 188 -18.48 -8.05 -20.40
N THR A 189 -18.63 -8.52 -19.17
CA THR A 189 -19.32 -7.82 -18.08
C THR A 189 -18.47 -7.89 -16.80
N ASP A 190 -18.64 -6.92 -15.90
CA ASP A 190 -18.11 -6.90 -14.54
C ASP A 190 -19.04 -7.61 -13.53
N LEU A 191 -20.18 -8.13 -14.00
CA LEU A 191 -21.08 -8.94 -13.19
C LEU A 191 -20.59 -10.39 -13.13
N PRO A 192 -20.38 -10.97 -11.92
CA PRO A 192 -19.99 -12.36 -11.79
C PRO A 192 -21.12 -13.29 -12.27
N PRO A 193 -20.82 -14.32 -13.07
CA PRO A 193 -21.82 -15.29 -13.50
C PRO A 193 -22.25 -16.17 -12.33
N PRO A 194 -23.55 -16.47 -12.19
CA PRO A 194 -24.03 -17.53 -11.32
C PRO A 194 -23.64 -18.91 -11.90
N PHE A 195 -23.74 -19.96 -11.07
CA PHE A 195 -23.70 -21.32 -11.59
C PHE A 195 -24.82 -21.52 -12.62
N PHE A 196 -24.49 -22.14 -13.76
CA PHE A 196 -25.38 -22.27 -14.92
C PHE A 196 -25.84 -20.93 -15.52
N GLY A 197 -25.02 -19.88 -15.38
CA GLY A 197 -25.32 -18.55 -15.90
C GLY A 197 -25.36 -18.49 -17.43
N VAL A 198 -26.42 -17.89 -17.97
CA VAL A 198 -26.58 -17.53 -19.39
C VAL A 198 -26.85 -16.02 -19.48
N TRP A 199 -26.13 -15.34 -20.36
CA TRP A 199 -26.29 -13.89 -20.53
C TRP A 199 -27.50 -13.58 -21.43
N ASP A 200 -28.38 -12.69 -20.97
CA ASP A 200 -29.58 -12.27 -21.72
C ASP A 200 -29.40 -10.99 -22.56
N GLY A 201 -28.20 -10.42 -22.55
CA GLY A 201 -27.88 -9.13 -23.16
C GLY A 201 -27.67 -8.01 -22.14
N GLN A 202 -28.21 -8.16 -20.93
CA GLN A 202 -28.16 -7.13 -19.88
C GLN A 202 -27.72 -7.69 -18.52
N ALA A 203 -28.08 -8.93 -18.19
CA ALA A 203 -27.79 -9.59 -16.93
C ALA A 203 -27.59 -11.09 -17.10
N TRP A 204 -27.02 -11.71 -16.06
CA TRP A 204 -26.95 -13.16 -15.96
C TRP A 204 -28.30 -13.72 -15.51
N GLN A 205 -28.83 -14.67 -16.29
CA GLN A 205 -29.94 -15.53 -15.92
C GLN A 205 -29.42 -16.92 -15.54
N VAL A 206 -30.10 -17.63 -14.66
CA VAL A 206 -29.78 -19.02 -14.36
C VAL A 206 -30.52 -19.91 -15.35
N ASP A 207 -29.79 -20.78 -16.05
CA ASP A 207 -30.40 -21.86 -16.81
C ASP A 207 -30.97 -22.90 -15.85
N GLU A 208 -32.26 -22.77 -15.58
CA GLU A 208 -33.03 -23.65 -14.71
C GLU A 208 -33.08 -25.09 -15.23
N ALA A 209 -33.03 -25.29 -16.54
CA ALA A 209 -33.01 -26.62 -17.13
C ALA A 209 -31.64 -27.28 -16.91
N ALA A 210 -30.54 -26.55 -17.09
CA ALA A 210 -29.20 -27.04 -16.79
C ALA A 210 -29.00 -27.30 -15.29
N ARG A 211 -29.53 -26.44 -14.42
CA ARG A 211 -29.53 -26.67 -12.96
C ARG A 211 -30.31 -27.93 -12.60
N ALA A 212 -31.54 -28.06 -13.10
CA ALA A 212 -32.38 -29.23 -12.84
C ALA A 212 -31.77 -30.52 -13.41
N ALA A 213 -31.09 -30.46 -14.57
CA ALA A 213 -30.39 -31.60 -15.15
C ALA A 213 -29.16 -32.00 -14.30
N ALA A 214 -28.40 -31.03 -13.79
CA ALA A 214 -27.28 -31.29 -12.88
C ALA A 214 -27.76 -31.88 -11.54
N ASP A 215 -28.84 -31.34 -10.98
CA ASP A 215 -29.48 -31.85 -9.76
C ASP A 215 -30.04 -33.26 -9.97
N ALA A 216 -30.67 -33.53 -11.12
CA ALA A 216 -31.17 -34.84 -11.49
C ALA A 216 -30.03 -35.86 -11.73
N ALA A 217 -28.92 -35.44 -12.35
CA ALA A 217 -27.73 -36.26 -12.53
C ALA A 217 -27.06 -36.59 -11.18
N ALA A 218 -27.00 -35.62 -10.26
CA ALA A 218 -26.55 -35.84 -8.89
C ALA A 218 -27.49 -36.75 -8.07
N ALA A 219 -28.78 -36.81 -8.44
CA ALA A 219 -29.79 -37.68 -7.83
C ALA A 219 -29.82 -39.11 -8.40
N LEU A 220 -28.95 -39.47 -9.36
CA LEU A 220 -28.93 -40.81 -9.95
C LEU A 220 -28.49 -41.88 -8.91
N PRO A 221 -29.15 -43.08 -8.88
CA PRO A 221 -29.00 -44.04 -7.79
C PRO A 221 -27.62 -44.73 -7.64
N GLU A 222 -26.75 -44.69 -8.65
CA GLU A 222 -25.53 -45.52 -8.68
C GLU A 222 -24.46 -45.15 -7.63
N PHE A 223 -24.51 -43.97 -7.03
CA PHE A 223 -23.54 -43.53 -6.00
C PHE A 223 -24.03 -43.64 -4.55
N ARG A 224 -25.29 -44.04 -4.33
CA ARG A 224 -25.93 -43.97 -3.00
C ARG A 224 -25.31 -44.89 -1.94
N TYR A 225 -24.63 -45.97 -2.33
CA TYR A 225 -23.99 -46.92 -1.40
C TYR A 225 -22.61 -46.46 -0.89
N LEU A 226 -21.85 -45.70 -1.68
CA LEU A 226 -20.51 -45.24 -1.30
C LEU A 226 -20.54 -43.94 -0.47
N ASP A 227 -21.46 -43.03 -0.79
CA ASP A 227 -21.61 -41.76 -0.09
C ASP A 227 -22.11 -41.92 1.36
N ASP A 228 -23.01 -42.87 1.64
CA ASP A 228 -23.48 -43.10 3.01
C ASP A 228 -22.36 -43.64 3.92
N SER A 229 -21.50 -44.51 3.41
CA SER A 229 -20.34 -45.01 4.17
C SER A 229 -19.26 -43.93 4.36
N THR A 230 -19.00 -43.13 3.33
CA THR A 230 -18.03 -42.02 3.38
C THR A 230 -18.51 -40.91 4.31
N ARG A 231 -19.79 -40.52 4.20
CA ARG A 231 -20.45 -39.55 5.07
C ARG A 231 -20.50 -40.04 6.52
N ARG A 232 -20.82 -41.31 6.73
CA ARG A 232 -20.79 -41.92 8.07
C ARG A 232 -19.38 -41.93 8.65
N ASN A 233 -18.35 -42.26 7.85
CA ASN A 233 -16.95 -42.22 8.28
C ASN A 233 -16.48 -40.80 8.59
N ALA A 234 -16.88 -39.80 7.79
CA ALA A 234 -16.57 -38.39 8.06
C ALA A 234 -17.20 -37.91 9.37
N LEU A 235 -18.45 -38.30 9.66
CA LEU A 235 -19.12 -37.99 10.93
C LEU A 235 -18.43 -38.66 12.13
N ILE A 236 -17.92 -39.90 11.98
CA ILE A 236 -17.13 -40.57 13.02
C ILE A 236 -15.83 -39.81 13.28
N GLN A 237 -15.11 -39.43 12.23
CA GLN A 237 -13.85 -38.69 12.34
C GLN A 237 -14.06 -37.32 13.01
N GLN A 238 -15.08 -36.57 12.58
CA GLN A 238 -15.43 -35.29 13.18
C GLN A 238 -15.77 -35.44 14.67
N ALA A 239 -16.65 -36.39 15.02
CA ALA A 239 -17.01 -36.65 16.41
C ALA A 239 -15.81 -37.05 17.29
N GLN A 240 -14.85 -37.81 16.74
CA GLN A 240 -13.62 -38.17 17.45
C GLN A 240 -12.69 -36.96 17.67
N GLN A 241 -12.60 -36.05 16.69
CA GLN A 241 -11.80 -34.82 16.81
C GLN A 241 -12.40 -33.88 17.86
N ASP A 242 -13.71 -33.66 17.83
CA ASP A 242 -14.41 -32.81 18.79
C ASP A 242 -14.28 -33.37 20.22
N ALA A 243 -14.49 -34.68 20.39
CA ALA A 243 -14.29 -35.36 21.67
C ALA A 243 -12.84 -35.24 22.18
N ARG A 244 -11.85 -35.32 21.29
CA ARG A 244 -10.43 -35.15 21.63
C ARG A 244 -10.11 -33.73 22.10
N GLN A 245 -10.67 -32.71 21.45
CA GLN A 245 -10.52 -31.32 21.89
C GLN A 245 -11.15 -31.09 23.27
N MET A 246 -12.36 -31.61 23.49
CA MET A 246 -13.04 -31.51 24.77
C MET A 246 -12.29 -32.24 25.90
N LEU A 247 -11.69 -33.41 25.61
CA LEU A 247 -10.85 -34.13 26.56
C LEU A 247 -9.57 -33.38 26.90
N LEU A 248 -8.93 -32.72 25.93
CA LEU A 248 -7.74 -31.90 26.19
C LEU A 248 -8.03 -30.76 27.17
N LEU A 249 -9.13 -30.03 26.96
CA LEU A 249 -9.57 -28.97 27.87
C LEU A 249 -9.91 -29.52 29.27
N ALA A 250 -10.63 -30.65 29.33
CA ALA A 250 -10.94 -31.30 30.59
C ALA A 250 -9.69 -31.74 31.36
N TYR A 251 -8.70 -32.32 30.67
CA TYR A 251 -7.43 -32.70 31.33
C TYR A 251 -6.65 -31.49 31.83
N ALA A 252 -6.67 -30.38 31.10
CA ALA A 252 -6.05 -29.13 31.56
C ALA A 252 -6.72 -28.58 32.82
N ALA A 253 -8.06 -28.58 32.88
CA ALA A 253 -8.83 -28.14 34.05
C ALA A 253 -8.68 -29.09 35.26
N ARG A 254 -8.57 -30.40 35.00
CA ARG A 254 -8.46 -31.43 36.03
C ARG A 254 -7.09 -31.46 36.71
N LYS A 255 -6.01 -31.23 35.93
CA LYS A 255 -4.62 -31.36 36.41
C LYS A 255 -4.32 -30.55 37.69
N PRO A 256 -4.65 -29.25 37.82
CA PRO A 256 -4.39 -28.53 39.06
C PRO A 256 -5.19 -29.08 40.25
N LEU A 257 -6.44 -29.49 40.05
CA LEU A 257 -7.27 -30.11 41.09
C LEU A 257 -6.68 -31.45 41.57
N GLU A 258 -6.13 -32.25 40.66
CA GLU A 258 -5.45 -33.51 41.01
C GLU A 258 -4.19 -33.27 41.85
N VAL A 259 -3.42 -32.23 41.54
CA VAL A 259 -2.22 -31.87 42.30
C VAL A 259 -2.58 -31.45 43.73
N VAL A 260 -3.58 -30.58 43.90
CA VAL A 260 -4.00 -30.09 45.22
C VAL A 260 -4.65 -31.21 46.04
N ALA A 261 -5.43 -32.09 45.40
CA ALA A 261 -6.01 -33.26 46.05
C ALA A 261 -4.94 -34.27 46.52
N LEU A 262 -3.92 -34.53 45.69
CA LEU A 262 -2.81 -35.43 46.06
C LEU A 262 -1.96 -34.85 47.21
N ALA A 263 -1.82 -33.53 47.26
CA ALA A 263 -1.14 -32.83 48.34
C ALA A 263 -1.93 -32.81 49.67
N GLY A 264 -3.17 -33.35 49.68
CA GLY A 264 -4.04 -33.34 50.87
C GLY A 264 -4.58 -31.96 51.24
N ALA A 265 -4.47 -30.98 50.34
CA ALA A 265 -4.81 -29.59 50.60
C ALA A 265 -6.10 -29.13 49.90
N ALA A 266 -6.82 -30.03 49.23
CA ALA A 266 -8.05 -29.71 48.49
C ALA A 266 -9.25 -29.50 49.42
N THR A 267 -10.02 -28.46 49.13
CA THR A 267 -11.34 -28.21 49.72
C THR A 267 -12.37 -29.23 49.20
N GLN A 268 -13.49 -29.40 49.93
CA GLN A 268 -14.58 -30.29 49.49
C GLN A 268 -15.15 -29.86 48.13
N ALA A 269 -15.24 -28.55 47.87
CA ALA A 269 -15.69 -28.01 46.59
C ALA A 269 -14.74 -28.41 45.44
N GLU A 270 -13.42 -28.39 45.65
CA GLU A 270 -12.43 -28.82 44.66
C GLU A 270 -12.49 -30.34 44.40
N LEU A 271 -12.78 -31.14 45.43
CA LEU A 271 -12.99 -32.58 45.27
C LEU A 271 -14.27 -32.91 44.49
N ASP A 272 -15.36 -32.19 44.75
CA ASP A 272 -16.63 -32.33 44.03
C ASP A 272 -16.49 -31.91 42.56
N LEU A 273 -15.75 -30.82 42.32
CA LEU A 273 -15.41 -30.35 40.97
C LEU A 273 -14.51 -31.36 40.23
N LEU A 274 -13.50 -31.92 40.90
CA LEU A 274 -12.67 -32.99 40.35
C LEU A 274 -13.50 -34.24 39.99
N ALA A 275 -14.45 -34.63 40.83
CA ALA A 275 -15.36 -35.73 40.55
C ALA A 275 -16.29 -35.43 39.35
N ALA A 276 -16.77 -34.20 39.23
CA ALA A 276 -17.57 -33.75 38.09
C ALA A 276 -16.77 -33.80 36.78
N TRP A 277 -15.53 -33.31 36.77
CA TRP A 277 -14.63 -33.42 35.62
C TRP A 277 -14.33 -34.88 35.23
N LYS A 278 -14.14 -35.78 36.21
CA LYS A 278 -13.97 -37.22 35.94
C LYS A 278 -15.21 -37.86 35.31
N ARG A 279 -16.42 -37.49 35.74
CA ARG A 279 -17.68 -37.94 35.13
C ARG A 279 -17.83 -37.42 33.70
N TYR A 280 -17.49 -36.16 33.46
CA TYR A 280 -17.48 -35.55 32.13
C TYR A 280 -16.55 -36.30 31.15
N CYS A 281 -15.31 -36.60 31.54
CA CYS A 281 -14.39 -37.40 30.71
C CYS A 281 -14.93 -38.80 30.43
N ASN A 282 -15.58 -39.46 31.41
CA ASN A 282 -16.19 -40.77 31.21
C ASN A 282 -17.35 -40.72 30.20
N ALA A 283 -18.16 -39.67 30.25
CA ALA A 283 -19.25 -39.45 29.28
C ALA A 283 -18.70 -39.23 27.86
N LEU A 284 -17.63 -38.44 27.70
CA LEU A 284 -16.95 -38.26 26.41
C LEU A 284 -16.35 -39.56 25.86
N ALA A 285 -15.80 -40.43 26.73
CA ALA A 285 -15.27 -41.72 26.32
C ALA A 285 -16.34 -42.70 25.84
N LYS A 286 -17.62 -42.45 26.16
CA LYS A 286 -18.77 -43.32 25.84
C LYS A 286 -19.67 -42.77 24.72
N LEU A 287 -19.28 -41.70 24.03
CA LEU A 287 -20.09 -41.11 22.96
C LEU A 287 -20.46 -42.10 21.86
N SER A 288 -19.57 -43.03 21.51
CA SER A 288 -19.83 -44.06 20.49
C SER A 288 -20.90 -45.09 20.89
N GLN A 289 -21.26 -45.14 22.17
CA GLN A 289 -22.29 -46.04 22.71
C GLN A 289 -23.68 -45.39 22.71
N GLN A 290 -23.79 -44.11 22.35
CA GLN A 290 -25.08 -43.43 22.31
C GLN A 290 -25.95 -43.90 21.14
N PRO A 291 -27.28 -43.98 21.32
CA PRO A 291 -28.19 -44.22 20.21
C PRO A 291 -28.11 -43.06 19.22
N GLY A 292 -27.94 -43.36 17.94
CA GLY A 292 -27.81 -42.35 16.89
C GLY A 292 -26.37 -41.94 16.55
N TYR A 293 -25.35 -42.45 17.25
CA TYR A 293 -23.95 -42.23 16.88
C TYR A 293 -23.65 -42.83 15.48
N PRO A 294 -22.93 -42.12 14.60
CA PRO A 294 -22.32 -40.79 14.76
C PRO A 294 -23.21 -39.61 14.30
N ALA A 295 -24.43 -39.86 13.81
CA ALA A 295 -25.28 -38.86 13.16
C ALA A 295 -25.96 -37.92 14.16
N THR A 296 -26.19 -38.36 15.39
CA THR A 296 -26.82 -37.57 16.46
C THR A 296 -26.09 -37.89 17.76
N ILE A 297 -25.46 -36.87 18.36
CA ILE A 297 -24.64 -37.00 19.57
C ILE A 297 -25.17 -36.04 20.64
N ALA A 298 -25.50 -36.57 21.81
CA ALA A 298 -25.77 -35.78 23.00
C ALA A 298 -24.44 -35.48 23.71
N TRP A 299 -23.89 -34.30 23.45
CA TRP A 299 -22.62 -33.86 24.04
C TRP A 299 -22.79 -33.58 25.55
N PRO A 300 -21.91 -34.13 26.42
CA PRO A 300 -21.94 -33.81 27.83
C PRO A 300 -21.57 -32.33 28.05
N VAL A 301 -22.12 -31.72 29.11
CA VAL A 301 -21.84 -30.32 29.46
C VAL A 301 -20.65 -30.26 30.41
N PRO A 302 -19.64 -29.41 30.17
CA PRO A 302 -18.51 -29.26 31.08
C PRO A 302 -18.97 -28.66 32.42
N PRO A 303 -18.43 -29.12 33.55
CA PRO A 303 -18.72 -28.51 34.85
C PRO A 303 -18.13 -27.08 34.93
N ALA A 304 -18.85 -26.20 35.62
CA ALA A 304 -18.48 -24.81 35.84
C ALA A 304 -17.35 -24.63 36.86
#